data_AF-M0B3R3-F1
#
_entry.id   AF-M0B3R3-F1
#
_cell.length_a   1.000
_cell.length_b   1.000
_cell.length_c   1.000
_cell.angle_alpha   90.00
_cell.angle_beta   90.00
_cell.angle_gamma   90.00
#
_symmetry.space_group_name_H-M   'P 1'
#
loop_
_entity.id
_entity.type
_entity.pdbx_description
1 polymer ?
#
loop_
_entity_poly.entity_id
_entity_poly.type
_entity_poly.pdbx_seq_one_letter_code
_entity_poly.pdbx_strand_id
1 'polypeptide(L)'
;NAAFQRQLMGGTYPESEDSARSGEHVEGEWGDVATIMLTRTGSSKPDGERVPPVDHGDRVARTWSQGDVYDVVRNAAEYHLGLESEQWGYVRGDDVHGLDAENPGENACYVHCHDAIYIDLQATGLRDTFDTDHEIVAVLENTFYPAIEKHIEACDLAKPEAHTREKAIEVRLDLEEPAGYATEYLRLQEDTPMMEMPVEMQAFAAIEWAQNRQRIARSQVFNDAAKADLCLQDKERVHGHRLKYDGKGNVVCARCGSAVGIGADTIAEYRLSSQSSSDGQQAVADGGHEYVVGYRTGEPPAAAEARSQVREYVEAHGVPDSVPNVMGSLGIAPQHKQVVEEAVAGVNTAEEVEPVYGEPPEIPAEYELVEIVNPDGSIEATGGGGGG
;
A
#
# COMPACT_ATOMS: atom_id res chain seq x y z
N ASN A 1 -9.37 12.95 5.56
CA ASN A 1 -8.12 12.24 5.91
C ASN A 1 -8.11 11.58 7.28
N ALA A 2 -9.05 11.87 8.19
CA ALA A 2 -9.09 11.25 9.52
C ALA A 2 -9.31 9.72 9.55
N ALA A 3 -9.78 9.09 8.47
CA ALA A 3 -10.12 7.66 8.46
C ALA A 3 -8.91 6.72 8.56
N PHE A 4 -7.87 6.91 7.74
CA PHE A 4 -6.67 6.08 7.85
C PHE A 4 -5.89 6.39 9.13
N GLN A 5 -5.91 7.66 9.57
CA GLN A 5 -5.23 8.09 10.80
C GLN A 5 -5.77 7.29 11.98
N ARG A 6 -7.10 7.20 12.16
CA ARG A 6 -7.67 6.46 13.29
C ARG A 6 -7.20 5.01 13.37
N GLN A 7 -7.09 4.33 12.24
CA GLN A 7 -6.70 2.92 12.27
C GLN A 7 -5.20 2.72 12.46
N LEU A 8 -4.37 3.54 11.84
CA LEU A 8 -2.92 3.36 11.87
C LEU A 8 -2.25 4.13 13.00
N MET A 9 -2.68 5.36 13.26
CA MET A 9 -2.03 6.33 14.13
C MET A 9 -2.86 6.66 15.38
N GLY A 10 -4.09 6.14 15.46
CA GLY A 10 -5.05 6.43 16.52
C GLY A 10 -5.84 7.71 16.32
N GLY A 11 -6.80 7.92 17.22
CA GLY A 11 -7.65 9.11 17.24
C GLY A 11 -9.09 8.81 17.61
N THR A 12 -9.90 9.88 17.64
CA THR A 12 -11.30 9.80 18.06
C THR A 12 -12.24 9.84 16.84
N TYR A 13 -13.23 8.95 16.82
CA TYR A 13 -14.29 9.01 15.81
C TYR A 13 -15.18 10.23 16.05
N PRO A 14 -15.66 10.89 14.98
CA PRO A 14 -16.60 11.98 15.13
C PRO A 14 -17.92 11.49 15.74
N GLU A 15 -18.58 12.37 16.46
CA GLU A 15 -19.94 12.10 16.94
C GLU A 15 -20.90 12.00 15.76
N SER A 16 -21.57 10.86 15.66
CA SER A 16 -22.53 10.56 14.59
C SER A 16 -23.53 9.50 15.04
N GLU A 17 -24.81 9.82 14.92
CA GLU A 17 -25.89 8.85 15.17
C GLU A 17 -25.88 7.68 14.20
N ASP A 18 -25.11 7.71 13.10
CA ASP A 18 -25.06 6.65 12.09
C ASP A 18 -23.86 5.71 12.25
N SER A 19 -22.92 6.03 13.16
CA SER A 19 -21.70 5.24 13.40
C SER A 19 -21.84 4.29 14.58
N ALA A 20 -21.33 3.06 14.44
CA ALA A 20 -21.17 2.11 15.55
C ALA A 20 -20.10 2.53 16.57
N ARG A 21 -19.19 3.44 16.17
CA ARG A 21 -18.04 3.87 16.96
C ARG A 21 -18.08 5.37 17.30
N SER A 22 -19.27 5.97 17.32
CA SER A 22 -19.46 7.40 17.62
C SER A 22 -18.73 7.82 18.89
N GLY A 23 -17.87 8.84 18.81
CA GLY A 23 -17.13 9.39 19.95
C GLY A 23 -16.07 8.46 20.57
N GLU A 24 -15.88 7.26 20.02
CA GLU A 24 -14.92 6.29 20.53
C GLU A 24 -13.48 6.75 20.21
N HIS A 25 -12.57 6.61 21.17
CA HIS A 25 -11.14 6.77 20.95
C HIS A 25 -10.49 5.41 20.70
N VAL A 26 -9.59 5.35 19.72
CA VAL A 26 -8.82 4.14 19.40
C VAL A 26 -7.33 4.42 19.40
N GLU A 27 -6.57 3.50 19.99
CA GLU A 27 -5.12 3.40 19.83
C GLU A 27 -4.88 2.79 18.43
N GLY A 28 -4.11 3.45 17.58
CA GLY A 28 -3.82 2.97 16.23
C GLY A 28 -2.99 1.67 16.25
N GLU A 29 -2.82 1.05 15.07
CA GLU A 29 -1.92 -0.11 14.93
C GLU A 29 -0.45 0.22 15.15
N TRP A 30 -0.03 1.44 14.81
CA TRP A 30 1.33 1.92 15.04
C TRP A 30 1.44 2.52 16.44
N GLY A 31 2.52 2.17 17.14
CA GLY A 31 2.68 2.57 18.55
C GLY A 31 3.24 3.97 18.76
N ASP A 32 4.06 4.47 17.83
CA ASP A 32 4.57 5.84 17.80
C ASP A 32 4.72 6.26 16.33
N VAL A 33 4.50 7.54 15.99
CA VAL A 33 4.41 7.98 14.60
C VAL A 33 5.39 9.11 14.32
N ALA A 34 6.31 8.89 13.39
CA ALA A 34 7.11 9.97 12.81
C ALA A 34 6.57 10.33 11.43
N THR A 35 6.62 11.62 11.11
CA THR A 35 6.29 12.15 9.78
C THR A 35 7.53 12.77 9.15
N ILE A 36 7.78 12.43 7.91
CA ILE A 36 8.86 12.95 7.08
C ILE A 36 8.22 13.62 5.87
N MET A 37 8.34 14.94 5.78
CA MET A 37 7.89 15.71 4.62
C MET A 37 9.03 15.86 3.63
N LEU A 38 8.82 15.40 2.40
CA LEU A 38 9.72 15.68 1.28
C LEU A 38 9.09 16.72 0.37
N THR A 39 9.85 17.78 0.06
CA THR A 39 9.43 18.82 -0.89
C THR A 39 10.20 18.68 -2.18
N ARG A 40 9.48 18.39 -3.28
CA ARG A 40 10.04 18.25 -4.63
C ARG A 40 9.56 19.36 -5.54
N THR A 41 10.46 19.99 -6.27
CA THR A 41 10.12 21.10 -7.17
C THR A 41 11.10 21.23 -8.34
N GLY A 42 10.66 21.90 -9.41
CA GLY A 42 11.52 22.32 -10.51
C GLY A 42 11.64 23.84 -10.59
N SER A 43 12.69 24.34 -11.25
CA SER A 43 12.75 25.73 -11.70
C SER A 43 11.79 25.95 -12.86
N SER A 44 11.01 27.02 -12.81
CA SER A 44 10.22 27.48 -13.95
C SER A 44 11.07 28.10 -15.06
N LYS A 45 12.34 28.43 -14.78
CA LYS A 45 13.29 29.03 -15.73
C LYS A 45 14.71 28.43 -15.59
N PRO A 46 14.91 27.14 -15.86
CA PRO A 46 16.21 26.49 -15.70
C PRO A 46 17.30 27.18 -16.54
N ASP A 47 16.95 27.68 -17.73
CA ASP A 47 17.83 28.32 -18.73
C ASP A 47 17.47 29.80 -18.99
N GLY A 48 16.72 30.43 -18.07
CA GLY A 48 16.27 31.83 -18.19
C GLY A 48 14.98 32.06 -18.99
N GLU A 49 14.49 31.06 -19.72
CA GLU A 49 13.16 31.07 -20.36
C GLU A 49 12.16 30.22 -19.58
N ARG A 50 10.87 30.61 -19.62
CA ARG A 50 9.81 29.90 -18.89
C ARG A 50 9.48 28.57 -19.56
N VAL A 51 9.52 27.49 -18.77
CA VAL A 51 9.04 26.17 -19.18
C VAL A 51 7.51 26.18 -19.23
N PRO A 52 6.85 25.49 -20.19
CA PRO A 52 5.40 25.32 -20.16
C PRO A 52 4.95 24.72 -18.80
N PRO A 53 3.95 25.30 -18.11
CA PRO A 53 3.58 24.85 -16.76
C PRO A 53 3.13 23.39 -16.68
N VAL A 54 2.47 22.88 -17.73
CA VAL A 54 2.10 21.47 -17.87
C VAL A 54 3.34 20.56 -17.93
N ASP A 55 4.33 20.93 -18.74
CA ASP A 55 5.57 20.15 -18.87
C ASP A 55 6.37 20.19 -17.57
N HIS A 56 6.36 21.33 -16.86
CA HIS A 56 7.00 21.45 -15.55
C HIS A 56 6.33 20.54 -14.52
N GLY A 57 5.00 20.61 -14.39
CA GLY A 57 4.24 19.77 -13.47
C GLY A 57 4.45 18.28 -13.73
N ASP A 58 4.44 17.86 -15.01
CA ASP A 58 4.70 16.46 -15.39
C ASP A 58 6.10 15.99 -14.99
N ARG A 59 7.14 16.80 -15.26
CA ARG A 59 8.53 16.46 -14.93
C ARG A 59 8.80 16.38 -13.44
N VAL A 60 8.20 17.26 -12.64
CA VAL A 60 8.29 17.18 -11.18
C VAL A 60 7.56 15.96 -10.68
N ALA A 61 6.32 15.76 -11.13
CA ALA A 61 5.48 14.68 -10.67
C ALA A 61 6.04 13.27 -10.96
N ARG A 62 6.55 13.05 -12.17
CA ARG A 62 6.99 11.73 -12.64
C ARG A 62 8.17 11.16 -11.86
N THR A 63 8.92 11.98 -11.12
CA THR A 63 10.01 11.46 -10.28
C THR A 63 9.48 10.58 -9.15
N TRP A 64 8.21 10.73 -8.77
CA TRP A 64 7.52 9.75 -7.92
C TRP A 64 7.08 8.56 -8.77
N SER A 65 8.02 7.70 -9.14
CA SER A 65 7.78 6.49 -9.94
C SER A 65 8.69 5.33 -9.51
N GLN A 66 8.38 4.13 -10.01
CA GLN A 66 9.25 2.96 -9.85
C GLN A 66 10.59 3.22 -10.57
N GLY A 67 11.69 2.92 -9.90
CA GLY A 67 13.06 3.24 -10.32
C GLY A 67 13.60 4.58 -9.81
N ASP A 68 12.73 5.45 -9.27
CA ASP A 68 13.09 6.79 -8.82
C ASP A 68 12.75 7.03 -7.33
N VAL A 69 12.18 8.18 -6.98
CA VAL A 69 12.01 8.66 -5.59
C VAL A 69 11.24 7.66 -4.74
N TYR A 70 10.21 7.02 -5.31
CA TYR A 70 9.39 6.05 -4.58
C TYR A 70 10.21 4.86 -4.07
N ASP A 71 11.10 4.31 -4.90
CA ASP A 71 11.94 3.17 -4.48
C ASP A 71 12.99 3.59 -3.47
N VAL A 72 13.51 4.81 -3.53
CA VAL A 72 14.42 5.33 -2.51
C VAL A 72 13.70 5.49 -1.16
N VAL A 73 12.48 6.02 -1.17
CA VAL A 73 11.63 6.11 0.04
C VAL A 73 11.30 4.72 0.59
N ARG A 74 10.92 3.78 -0.29
CA ARG A 74 10.64 2.39 0.11
C ARG A 74 11.87 1.73 0.72
N ASN A 75 13.04 1.86 0.11
CA ASN A 75 14.29 1.31 0.65
C ASN A 75 14.70 2.00 1.96
N ALA A 76 14.44 3.30 2.10
CA ALA A 76 14.64 4.02 3.36
C ALA A 76 13.79 3.40 4.49
N ALA A 77 12.51 3.13 4.25
CA ALA A 77 11.64 2.50 5.24
C ALA A 77 11.98 1.01 5.47
N GLU A 78 11.98 0.19 4.41
CA GLU A 78 12.03 -1.27 4.54
C GLU A 78 13.45 -1.79 4.79
N TYR A 79 14.45 -1.27 4.06
CA TYR A 79 15.81 -1.78 4.14
C TYR A 79 16.66 -1.07 5.19
N HIS A 80 16.53 0.26 5.32
CA HIS A 80 17.36 1.03 6.25
C HIS A 80 16.77 1.15 7.65
N LEU A 81 15.44 1.20 7.78
CA LEU A 81 14.75 1.25 9.07
C LEU A 81 14.13 -0.08 9.51
N GLY A 82 14.15 -1.10 8.64
CA GLY A 82 13.67 -2.44 8.97
C GLY A 82 12.15 -2.55 9.14
N LEU A 83 11.40 -1.64 8.53
CA LEU A 83 9.94 -1.63 8.61
C LEU A 83 9.32 -2.62 7.62
N GLU A 84 8.26 -3.30 8.03
CA GLU A 84 7.39 -4.05 7.13
C GLU A 84 6.52 -3.09 6.28
N SER A 85 5.95 -3.59 5.18
CA SER A 85 5.23 -2.75 4.21
C SER A 85 3.97 -2.08 4.78
N GLU A 86 3.43 -2.63 5.87
CA GLU A 86 2.28 -2.15 6.63
C GLU A 86 2.66 -1.12 7.71
N GLN A 87 3.95 -1.01 8.04
CA GLN A 87 4.49 -0.13 9.09
C GLN A 87 4.95 1.23 8.58
N TRP A 88 4.70 1.52 7.30
CA TRP A 88 4.92 2.84 6.73
C TRP A 88 3.91 3.13 5.61
N GLY A 89 3.65 4.40 5.37
CA GLY A 89 2.75 4.84 4.32
C GLY A 89 3.05 6.26 3.88
N TYR A 90 2.33 6.75 2.88
CA TYR A 90 2.51 8.11 2.41
C TYR A 90 1.21 8.73 1.90
N VAL A 91 1.15 10.06 2.02
CA VAL A 91 0.24 10.92 1.27
C VAL A 91 1.10 11.84 0.42
N ARG A 92 0.93 11.74 -0.89
CA ARG A 92 1.50 12.67 -1.84
C ARG A 92 0.45 13.72 -2.17
N GLY A 93 0.85 14.97 -2.24
CA GLY A 93 0.06 15.87 -3.06
C GLY A 93 0.77 17.07 -3.62
N ASP A 94 0.17 17.57 -4.68
CA ASP A 94 0.66 18.69 -5.44
C ASP A 94 0.11 19.99 -4.85
N ASP A 95 0.95 20.99 -4.77
CA ASP A 95 0.63 22.33 -4.33
C ASP A 95 1.29 23.38 -5.23
N VAL A 96 0.92 24.64 -5.04
CA VAL A 96 1.36 25.74 -5.91
C VAL A 96 2.36 26.66 -5.25
N HIS A 97 3.38 27.03 -6.02
CA HIS A 97 4.31 28.09 -5.63
C HIS A 97 3.66 29.47 -5.68
N GLY A 98 4.12 30.37 -4.80
CA GLY A 98 3.88 31.81 -4.93
C GLY A 98 2.60 32.33 -4.30
N LEU A 99 2.06 31.63 -3.29
CA LEU A 99 0.90 32.10 -2.52
C LEU A 99 1.21 33.24 -1.55
N ASP A 100 2.49 33.59 -1.39
CA ASP A 100 2.87 34.85 -0.77
C ASP A 100 2.58 36.00 -1.75
N ALA A 101 1.50 36.73 -1.50
CA ALA A 101 1.07 37.86 -2.33
C ALA A 101 2.09 39.01 -2.36
N GLU A 102 2.97 39.14 -1.36
CA GLU A 102 4.01 40.17 -1.32
C GLU A 102 5.25 39.76 -2.12
N ASN A 103 5.59 38.47 -2.10
CA ASN A 103 6.75 37.92 -2.81
C ASN A 103 6.43 36.54 -3.44
N PRO A 104 5.67 36.50 -4.55
CA PRO A 104 5.21 35.24 -5.15
C PRO A 104 6.36 34.43 -5.77
N GLY A 105 7.55 35.02 -5.92
CA GLY A 105 8.73 34.35 -6.43
C GLY A 105 8.67 34.01 -7.92
N GLU A 106 9.75 33.46 -8.45
CA GLU A 106 9.84 33.17 -9.89
C GLU A 106 8.96 32.00 -10.33
N ASN A 107 8.74 31.06 -9.43
CA ASN A 107 7.95 29.85 -9.63
C ASN A 107 6.44 30.06 -9.37
N ALA A 108 5.96 31.28 -9.13
CA ALA A 108 4.53 31.55 -8.96
C ALA A 108 3.67 30.82 -10.01
N CYS A 109 2.58 30.18 -9.57
CA CYS A 109 1.68 29.33 -10.35
C CYS A 109 2.21 27.94 -10.77
N TYR A 110 3.49 27.61 -10.53
CA TYR A 110 4.05 26.31 -10.87
C TYR A 110 3.86 25.29 -9.75
N VAL A 111 3.80 24.02 -10.15
CA VAL A 111 3.59 22.87 -9.27
C VAL A 111 4.83 22.62 -8.39
N HIS A 112 4.62 22.29 -7.14
CA HIS A 112 5.56 21.51 -6.34
C HIS A 112 4.81 20.39 -5.63
N CYS A 113 5.54 19.39 -5.15
CA CYS A 113 4.94 18.25 -4.47
C CYS A 113 5.40 18.22 -3.01
N HIS A 114 4.46 17.93 -2.13
CA HIS A 114 4.66 17.55 -0.75
C HIS A 114 4.37 16.06 -0.59
N ASP A 115 5.40 15.28 -0.31
CA ASP A 115 5.27 13.85 -0.02
C ASP A 115 5.40 13.66 1.49
N ALA A 116 4.27 13.52 2.18
CA ALA A 116 4.22 13.22 3.60
C ALA A 116 4.34 11.71 3.79
N ILE A 117 5.50 11.27 4.27
CA ILE A 117 5.78 9.88 4.61
C ILE A 117 5.54 9.70 6.09
N TYR A 118 4.86 8.63 6.46
CA TYR A 118 4.58 8.28 7.84
C TYR A 118 5.16 6.91 8.13
N ILE A 119 5.78 6.78 9.30
CA ILE A 119 6.36 5.52 9.75
C ILE A 119 5.91 5.20 11.17
N ASP A 120 5.79 3.91 11.47
CA ASP A 120 5.73 3.40 12.84
C ASP A 120 7.12 3.53 13.48
N LEU A 121 7.33 4.63 14.21
CA LEU A 121 8.60 4.91 14.86
C LEU A 121 8.93 3.88 15.94
N GLN A 122 7.93 3.30 16.60
CA GLN A 122 8.15 2.26 17.60
C GLN A 122 8.77 1.02 16.93
N ALA A 123 8.26 0.61 15.77
CA ALA A 123 8.77 -0.55 15.04
C ALA A 123 10.23 -0.40 14.58
N THR A 124 10.72 0.83 14.39
CA THR A 124 12.13 1.07 14.00
C THR A 124 13.14 0.77 15.12
N GLY A 125 12.73 0.72 16.39
CA GLY A 125 13.63 0.63 17.54
C GLY A 125 14.52 1.87 17.78
N LEU A 126 14.29 2.98 17.05
CA LEU A 126 15.09 4.20 17.20
C LEU A 126 14.94 4.83 18.59
N ARG A 127 13.75 4.72 19.20
CA ARG A 127 13.46 5.16 20.57
C ARG A 127 14.27 4.38 21.63
N ASP A 128 14.66 3.14 21.33
CA ASP A 128 15.50 2.33 22.22
C ASP A 128 17.00 2.59 21.98
N THR A 129 17.34 3.15 20.82
CA THR A 129 18.73 3.34 20.39
C THR A 129 19.27 4.73 20.73
N PHE A 130 18.43 5.75 20.68
CA PHE A 130 18.82 7.16 20.86
C PHE A 130 18.14 7.77 22.08
N ASP A 131 18.90 8.56 22.84
CA ASP A 131 18.44 9.19 24.07
C ASP A 131 17.62 10.47 23.79
N THR A 132 17.73 11.04 22.59
CA THR A 132 17.09 12.31 22.25
C THR A 132 16.37 12.31 20.90
N ASP A 133 15.25 13.05 20.84
CA ASP A 133 14.50 13.31 19.61
C ASP A 133 15.36 13.92 18.51
N HIS A 134 16.33 14.76 18.87
CA HIS A 134 17.24 15.39 17.92
C HIS A 134 18.09 14.37 17.15
N GLU A 135 18.55 13.32 17.84
CA GLU A 135 19.32 12.25 17.19
C GLU A 135 18.44 11.39 16.29
N ILE A 136 17.21 11.07 16.72
CA ILE A 136 16.23 10.36 15.91
C ILE A 136 15.89 11.16 14.64
N VAL A 137 15.61 12.45 14.78
CA VAL A 137 15.37 13.37 13.66
C VAL A 137 16.56 13.35 12.69
N ALA A 138 17.79 13.49 13.18
CA ALA A 138 18.97 13.48 12.34
C ALA A 138 19.15 12.14 11.57
N VAL A 139 18.81 11.01 12.20
CA VAL A 139 18.83 9.70 11.52
C VAL A 139 17.78 9.61 10.44
N LEU A 140 16.55 10.04 10.71
CA LEU A 140 15.46 10.02 9.74
C LEU A 140 15.75 10.97 8.57
N GLU A 141 16.23 12.18 8.85
CA GLU A 141 16.65 13.12 7.81
C GLU A 141 17.76 12.53 6.92
N ASN A 142 18.76 11.87 7.50
CA ASN A 142 19.83 11.25 6.73
C ASN A 142 19.35 10.04 5.92
N THR A 143 18.39 9.29 6.46
CA THR A 143 17.83 8.09 5.82
C THR A 143 16.94 8.45 4.63
N PHE A 144 16.15 9.53 4.72
CA PHE A 144 15.20 9.92 3.67
C PHE A 144 15.71 10.98 2.70
N TYR A 145 16.71 11.80 3.06
CA TYR A 145 17.25 12.82 2.14
C TYR A 145 17.76 12.28 0.79
N PRO A 146 18.30 11.05 0.66
CA PRO A 146 18.62 10.48 -0.64
C PRO A 146 17.44 10.48 -1.65
N ALA A 147 16.19 10.51 -1.18
CA ALA A 147 15.03 10.64 -2.06
C ALA A 147 14.98 12.02 -2.76
N ILE A 148 15.45 13.07 -2.09
CA ILE A 148 15.62 14.40 -2.69
C ILE A 148 16.78 14.41 -3.68
N GLU A 149 17.90 13.76 -3.34
CA GLU A 149 19.02 13.59 -4.28
C GLU A 149 18.58 12.86 -5.55
N LYS A 150 17.75 11.82 -5.39
CA LYS A 150 17.15 11.10 -6.52
C LYS A 150 16.20 11.98 -7.34
N HIS A 151 15.42 12.85 -6.70
CA HIS A 151 14.60 13.83 -7.42
C HIS A 151 15.46 14.78 -8.28
N ILE A 152 16.58 15.28 -7.74
CA ILE A 152 17.52 16.15 -8.45
C ILE A 152 18.15 15.40 -9.64
N GLU A 153 18.48 14.12 -9.48
CA GLU A 153 19.00 13.28 -10.56
C GLU A 153 17.98 13.08 -11.68
N ALA A 154 16.72 12.79 -11.33
CA ALA A 154 15.67 12.41 -12.28
C ALA A 154 14.92 13.61 -12.91
N CYS A 155 14.96 14.79 -12.29
CA CYS A 155 14.29 16.00 -12.76
C CYS A 155 15.32 17.03 -13.25
N ASP A 156 15.39 17.24 -14.55
CA ASP A 156 16.26 18.24 -15.20
C ASP A 156 15.93 19.69 -14.81
N LEU A 157 14.75 19.94 -14.25
CA LEU A 157 14.36 21.24 -13.73
C LEU A 157 14.79 21.47 -12.27
N ALA A 158 15.11 20.40 -11.53
CA ALA A 158 15.50 20.48 -10.13
C ALA A 158 16.99 20.85 -10.01
N LYS A 159 17.31 21.72 -9.06
CA LYS A 159 18.68 22.16 -8.80
C LYS A 159 19.05 21.98 -7.32
N PRO A 160 20.29 21.58 -6.99
CA PRO A 160 20.72 21.37 -5.60
C PRO A 160 20.50 22.59 -4.69
N GLU A 161 20.65 23.81 -5.20
CA GLU A 161 20.54 25.04 -4.39
C GLU A 161 19.11 25.30 -3.88
N ALA A 162 18.11 24.75 -4.58
CA ALA A 162 16.71 24.79 -4.18
C ALA A 162 16.33 23.65 -3.24
N HIS A 163 17.16 22.61 -3.14
CA HIS A 163 16.88 21.36 -2.43
C HIS A 163 17.92 21.09 -1.35
N THR A 164 18.21 22.09 -0.51
CA THR A 164 19.04 21.87 0.69
C THR A 164 18.24 21.12 1.75
N ARG A 165 18.92 20.52 2.73
CA ARG A 165 18.28 19.78 3.82
C ARG A 165 17.21 20.62 4.52
N GLU A 166 17.54 21.88 4.80
CA GLU A 166 16.66 22.81 5.53
C GLU A 166 15.41 23.21 4.74
N LYS A 167 15.36 22.93 3.43
CA LYS A 167 14.26 23.32 2.53
C LYS A 167 13.45 22.14 2.02
N ALA A 168 14.11 21.00 1.82
CA ALA A 168 13.55 19.88 1.09
C ALA A 168 13.10 18.71 1.97
N ILE A 169 13.54 18.66 3.23
CA ILE A 169 13.12 17.64 4.18
C ILE A 169 12.78 18.26 5.53
N GLU A 170 11.67 17.83 6.11
CA GLU A 170 11.28 18.18 7.49
C GLU A 170 10.82 16.91 8.20
N VAL A 171 11.35 16.66 9.40
CA VAL A 171 10.96 15.51 10.22
C VAL A 171 10.27 15.99 11.49
N ARG A 172 9.15 15.35 11.83
CA ARG A 172 8.38 15.59 13.05
C ARG A 172 8.09 14.28 13.75
N LEU A 173 8.41 14.21 15.05
CA LEU A 173 8.17 13.02 15.88
C LEU A 173 6.94 13.15 16.79
N ASP A 174 6.41 14.37 16.94
CA ASP A 174 5.27 14.64 17.80
C ASP A 174 4.29 15.51 17.02
N LEU A 175 3.14 14.93 16.68
CA LEU A 175 2.04 15.61 16.00
C LEU A 175 0.77 15.27 16.75
N GLU A 176 0.12 16.30 17.33
CA GLU A 176 -1.22 16.14 17.91
C GLU A 176 -2.23 15.61 16.88
N GLU A 177 -2.06 15.99 15.60
CA GLU A 177 -2.82 15.48 14.47
C GLU A 177 -1.91 15.13 13.27
N PRO A 178 -1.39 13.90 13.18
CA PRO A 178 -0.43 13.51 12.14
C PRO A 178 -0.97 13.65 10.70
N ALA A 179 -2.24 13.30 10.44
CA ALA A 179 -2.82 13.53 9.12
C ALA A 179 -3.18 15.00 8.87
N GLY A 180 -3.34 15.79 9.95
CA GLY A 180 -3.51 17.25 9.92
C GLY A 180 -2.36 17.91 9.16
N TYR A 181 -1.13 17.50 9.48
CA TYR A 181 0.08 18.04 8.87
C TYR A 181 0.10 17.92 7.33
N ALA A 182 -0.21 16.75 6.76
CA ALA A 182 -0.35 16.64 5.30
C ALA A 182 -1.58 17.41 4.77
N THR A 183 -2.68 17.48 5.52
CA THR A 183 -3.90 18.19 5.05
C THR A 183 -3.75 19.71 4.99
N GLU A 184 -2.91 20.31 5.84
CA GLU A 184 -2.63 21.74 5.83
C GLU A 184 -1.96 22.17 4.52
N TYR A 185 -0.89 21.48 4.11
CA TYR A 185 -0.23 21.72 2.82
C TYR A 185 -1.16 21.45 1.63
N LEU A 186 -2.02 20.44 1.76
CA LEU A 186 -2.94 20.07 0.68
C LEU A 186 -4.22 20.91 0.64
N ARG A 187 -4.39 21.87 1.55
CA ARG A 187 -5.54 22.79 1.61
C ARG A 187 -6.88 22.05 1.57
N LEU A 188 -6.93 20.87 2.18
CA LEU A 188 -8.11 19.99 2.12
C LEU A 188 -9.27 20.47 3.00
N GLN A 189 -9.02 21.45 3.86
CA GLN A 189 -10.01 22.07 4.74
C GLN A 189 -10.41 23.48 4.26
N GLU A 190 -9.92 23.92 3.10
CA GLU A 190 -10.32 25.22 2.55
C GLU A 190 -11.68 25.12 1.85
N ASP A 191 -12.68 25.82 2.39
CA ASP A 191 -14.01 25.93 1.81
C ASP A 191 -14.14 27.10 0.82
N THR A 192 -13.07 27.86 0.61
CA THR A 192 -13.06 29.01 -0.31
C THR A 192 -13.32 28.53 -1.74
N PRO A 193 -14.33 29.08 -2.44
CA PRO A 193 -14.57 28.72 -3.83
C PRO A 193 -13.33 28.96 -4.70
N MET A 194 -13.02 28.05 -5.62
CA MET A 194 -11.80 28.13 -6.45
C MET A 194 -11.64 29.49 -7.15
N MET A 195 -12.73 30.12 -7.59
CA MET A 195 -12.70 31.43 -8.26
C MET A 195 -12.39 32.62 -7.33
N GLU A 196 -12.44 32.42 -6.02
CA GLU A 196 -12.10 33.40 -4.99
C GLU A 196 -10.68 33.17 -4.43
N MET A 197 -10.02 32.06 -4.79
CA MET A 197 -8.64 31.77 -4.45
C MET A 197 -7.66 32.72 -5.17
N PRO A 198 -6.42 32.88 -4.67
CA PRO A 198 -5.36 33.60 -5.38
C PRO A 198 -5.17 33.12 -6.83
N VAL A 199 -4.69 34.02 -7.71
CA VAL A 199 -4.52 33.71 -9.14
C VAL A 199 -3.57 32.54 -9.38
N GLU A 200 -2.59 32.35 -8.50
CA GLU A 200 -1.66 31.23 -8.49
C GLU A 200 -2.40 29.90 -8.31
N MET A 201 -3.31 29.81 -7.33
CA MET A 201 -4.16 28.62 -7.13
C MET A 201 -5.05 28.36 -8.33
N GLN A 202 -5.66 29.40 -8.91
CA GLN A 202 -6.53 29.26 -10.07
C GLN A 202 -5.75 28.74 -11.30
N ALA A 203 -4.55 29.28 -11.53
CA ALA A 203 -3.67 28.84 -12.60
C ALA A 203 -3.20 27.39 -12.39
N PHE A 204 -2.80 27.05 -11.17
CA PHE A 204 -2.44 25.68 -10.79
C PHE A 204 -3.58 24.69 -10.99
N ALA A 205 -4.79 25.03 -10.53
CA ALA A 205 -5.96 24.18 -10.72
C ALA A 205 -6.26 23.94 -12.21
N ALA A 206 -6.07 24.96 -13.06
CA ALA A 206 -6.21 24.81 -14.50
C ALA A 206 -5.13 23.88 -15.11
N ILE A 207 -3.90 23.91 -14.59
CA ILE A 207 -2.80 23.02 -14.99
C ILE A 207 -3.12 21.56 -14.61
N GLU A 208 -3.48 21.32 -13.35
CA GLU A 208 -3.89 19.99 -12.86
C GLU A 208 -5.06 19.42 -13.66
N TRP A 209 -6.07 20.26 -13.95
CA TRP A 209 -7.21 19.88 -14.79
C TRP A 209 -6.78 19.53 -16.21
N ALA A 210 -5.93 20.35 -16.84
CA ALA A 210 -5.44 20.10 -18.20
C ALA A 210 -4.62 18.81 -18.32
N GLN A 211 -3.96 18.39 -17.24
CA GLN A 211 -3.19 17.15 -17.18
C GLN A 211 -4.04 15.93 -16.81
N ASN A 212 -5.33 16.11 -16.52
CA ASN A 212 -6.19 15.07 -15.92
C ASN A 212 -5.51 14.41 -14.71
N ARG A 213 -4.85 15.25 -13.89
CA ARG A 213 -3.97 14.79 -12.84
C ARG A 213 -4.72 14.71 -11.51
N GLN A 214 -4.44 13.65 -10.78
CA GLN A 214 -4.91 13.50 -9.42
C GLN A 214 -3.94 14.21 -8.48
N ARG A 215 -4.34 15.39 -7.98
CA ARG A 215 -3.56 16.22 -7.04
C ARG A 215 -3.09 15.47 -5.80
N ILE A 216 -3.86 14.51 -5.30
CA ILE A 216 -3.57 13.82 -4.03
C ILE A 216 -3.63 12.31 -4.22
N ALA A 217 -2.55 11.62 -3.89
CA ALA A 217 -2.46 10.18 -3.90
C ALA A 217 -2.00 9.66 -2.54
N ARG A 218 -2.37 8.43 -2.19
CA ARG A 218 -1.97 7.80 -0.92
C ARG A 218 -1.58 6.35 -1.13
N SER A 219 -0.73 5.84 -0.23
CA SER A 219 -0.28 4.45 -0.24
C SER A 219 -1.43 3.44 -0.13
N GLN A 220 -1.15 2.20 -0.50
CA GLN A 220 -2.14 1.11 -0.42
C GLN A 220 -2.59 0.87 1.03
N VAL A 221 -1.66 0.84 1.98
CA VAL A 221 -1.98 0.69 3.42
C VAL A 221 -2.92 1.80 3.93
N PHE A 222 -2.77 3.05 3.45
CA PHE A 222 -3.69 4.14 3.83
C PHE A 222 -5.07 3.99 3.20
N ASN A 223 -5.14 3.46 1.97
CA ASN A 223 -6.42 3.11 1.36
C ASN A 223 -7.12 1.99 2.14
N ASP A 224 -6.38 0.97 2.55
CA ASP A 224 -6.92 -0.19 3.26
C ASP A 224 -7.30 0.14 4.70
N ALA A 225 -6.54 0.99 5.38
CA ALA A 225 -6.91 1.57 6.67
C ALA A 225 -8.20 2.40 6.57
N ALA A 226 -8.36 3.23 5.53
CA ALA A 226 -9.60 3.97 5.33
C ALA A 226 -10.81 3.06 5.03
N LYS A 227 -10.61 1.93 4.35
CA LYS A 227 -11.66 0.92 4.15
C LYS A 227 -12.02 0.19 5.44
N ALA A 228 -11.03 -0.15 6.26
CA ALA A 228 -11.25 -0.75 7.57
C ALA A 228 -12.01 0.20 8.50
N ASP A 229 -11.62 1.48 8.54
CA ASP A 229 -12.29 2.53 9.31
C ASP A 229 -13.78 2.64 8.95
N LEU A 230 -14.12 2.66 7.66
CA LEU A 230 -15.51 2.66 7.20
C LEU A 230 -16.24 1.36 7.60
N CYS A 231 -15.56 0.22 7.52
CA CYS A 231 -16.14 -1.07 7.88
C CYS A 231 -16.42 -1.18 9.39
N LEU A 232 -15.54 -0.61 10.21
CA LEU A 232 -15.63 -0.60 11.67
C LEU A 232 -16.75 0.31 12.20
N GLN A 233 -17.13 1.34 11.43
CA GLN A 233 -18.25 2.23 11.78
C GLN A 233 -19.62 1.65 11.45
N ASP A 234 -19.68 0.49 10.80
CA ASP A 234 -20.94 -0.16 10.43
C ASP A 234 -21.63 -0.79 11.65
N LYS A 235 -22.92 -0.48 11.83
CA LYS A 235 -23.73 -0.96 12.96
C LYS A 235 -24.28 -2.36 12.78
N GLU A 236 -24.45 -2.79 11.55
CA GLU A 236 -25.10 -4.06 11.22
C GLU A 236 -24.10 -5.20 11.15
N ARG A 237 -22.80 -4.89 11.02
CA ARG A 237 -21.76 -5.89 10.74
C ARG A 237 -20.45 -5.55 11.42
N VAL A 238 -19.80 -6.59 11.94
CA VAL A 238 -18.51 -6.48 12.62
C VAL A 238 -17.36 -6.68 11.60
N HIS A 239 -16.42 -5.74 11.56
CA HIS A 239 -15.18 -5.88 10.80
C HIS A 239 -14.40 -7.13 11.25
N GLY A 240 -13.83 -7.89 10.30
CA GLY A 240 -13.13 -9.13 10.61
C GLY A 240 -14.00 -10.35 10.96
N HIS A 241 -15.33 -10.20 11.06
CA HIS A 241 -16.24 -11.33 11.35
C HIS A 241 -16.17 -12.46 10.30
N ARG A 242 -15.98 -12.09 9.03
CA ARG A 242 -15.68 -13.03 7.95
C ARG A 242 -14.34 -12.65 7.35
N LEU A 243 -13.46 -13.65 7.24
CA LEU A 243 -12.13 -13.50 6.68
C LEU A 243 -12.02 -14.27 5.37
N LYS A 244 -11.14 -13.79 4.49
CA LYS A 244 -10.73 -14.48 3.26
C LYS A 244 -9.26 -14.18 3.00
N TYR A 245 -8.67 -14.98 2.12
CA TYR A 245 -7.39 -14.61 1.53
C TYR A 245 -7.61 -13.64 0.36
N ASP A 246 -6.77 -12.61 0.27
CA ASP A 246 -6.70 -11.77 -0.92
C ASP A 246 -5.87 -12.43 -2.05
N GLY A 247 -5.70 -11.72 -3.16
CA GLY A 247 -4.91 -12.23 -4.30
C GLY A 247 -3.42 -12.40 -4.01
N LYS A 248 -2.92 -11.90 -2.88
CA LYS A 248 -1.52 -11.98 -2.44
C LYS A 248 -1.31 -13.02 -1.34
N GLY A 249 -2.38 -13.62 -0.83
CA GLY A 249 -2.32 -14.59 0.27
C GLY A 249 -2.43 -13.97 1.67
N ASN A 250 -2.74 -12.67 1.77
CA ASN A 250 -2.96 -12.01 3.06
C ASN A 250 -4.36 -12.32 3.59
N VAL A 251 -4.49 -12.45 4.90
CA VAL A 251 -5.79 -12.60 5.56
C VAL A 251 -6.45 -11.22 5.66
N VAL A 252 -7.62 -11.07 5.03
CA VAL A 252 -8.34 -9.80 4.96
C VAL A 252 -9.79 -9.96 5.40
N CYS A 253 -10.39 -8.87 5.87
CA CYS A 253 -11.83 -8.78 6.06
C CYS A 253 -12.54 -9.04 4.72
N ALA A 254 -13.42 -10.05 4.67
CA ALA A 254 -14.11 -10.46 3.46
C ALA A 254 -14.97 -9.35 2.84
N ARG A 255 -15.39 -8.39 3.67
CA ARG A 255 -16.26 -7.28 3.28
C ARG A 255 -15.50 -6.12 2.67
N CYS A 256 -14.56 -5.52 3.41
CA CYS A 256 -13.85 -4.32 2.97
C CYS A 256 -12.55 -4.65 2.23
N GLY A 257 -12.08 -5.90 2.31
CA GLY A 257 -10.84 -6.36 1.69
C GLY A 257 -9.57 -5.84 2.36
N SER A 258 -9.68 -5.26 3.56
CA SER A 258 -8.54 -4.73 4.31
C SER A 258 -8.00 -5.76 5.31
N ALA A 259 -6.68 -5.83 5.42
CA ALA A 259 -5.96 -6.58 6.47
C ALA A 259 -5.86 -5.80 7.79
N VAL A 260 -6.07 -4.47 7.76
CA VAL A 260 -5.99 -3.61 8.95
C VAL A 260 -7.02 -4.07 9.97
N GLY A 261 -6.58 -4.27 11.21
CA GLY A 261 -7.34 -4.77 12.35
C GLY A 261 -7.49 -6.29 12.40
N ILE A 262 -6.82 -7.03 11.50
CA ILE A 262 -6.88 -8.49 11.43
C ILE A 262 -5.53 -9.06 11.91
N GLY A 263 -5.36 -9.17 13.23
CA GLY A 263 -4.12 -9.65 13.87
C GLY A 263 -3.93 -11.17 13.79
N ALA A 264 -3.95 -11.75 12.59
CA ALA A 264 -3.68 -13.17 12.37
C ALA A 264 -3.14 -13.44 10.96
N ASP A 265 -2.12 -14.29 10.87
CA ASP A 265 -1.48 -14.67 9.61
C ASP A 265 -2.26 -15.78 8.88
N THR A 266 -3.10 -16.50 9.62
CA THR A 266 -4.00 -17.50 9.06
C THR A 266 -5.43 -17.36 9.59
N ILE A 267 -6.41 -17.79 8.78
CA ILE A 267 -7.81 -17.85 9.23
C ILE A 267 -7.96 -18.80 10.44
N ALA A 268 -7.16 -19.88 10.48
CA ALA A 268 -7.16 -20.82 11.59
C ALA A 268 -6.65 -20.17 12.89
N GLU A 269 -5.55 -19.43 12.81
CA GLU A 269 -5.01 -18.65 13.94
C GLU A 269 -6.03 -17.63 14.44
N TYR A 270 -6.68 -16.88 13.54
CA TYR A 270 -7.72 -15.94 13.94
C TYR A 270 -8.88 -16.61 14.69
N ARG A 271 -9.30 -17.80 14.24
CA ARG A 271 -10.34 -18.57 14.94
C ARG A 271 -9.87 -18.98 16.32
N LEU A 272 -8.63 -19.43 16.47
CA LEU A 272 -8.07 -19.86 17.75
C LEU A 272 -7.88 -18.67 18.71
N SER A 273 -7.47 -17.50 18.22
CA SER A 273 -7.30 -16.28 19.03
C SER A 273 -8.62 -15.62 19.41
N SER A 274 -9.64 -15.67 18.54
CA SER A 274 -10.98 -15.21 18.87
C SER A 274 -11.69 -16.10 19.89
N GLN A 275 -11.41 -17.42 19.89
CA GLN A 275 -12.00 -18.38 20.82
C GLN A 275 -11.33 -18.41 22.19
N SER A 276 -10.04 -18.05 22.30
CA SER A 276 -9.36 -17.98 23.61
C SER A 276 -9.86 -16.85 24.52
N SER A 277 -10.72 -15.96 23.99
CA SER A 277 -11.40 -14.89 24.73
C SER A 277 -12.71 -15.34 25.42
N SER A 278 -13.20 -16.56 25.13
CA SER A 278 -14.42 -17.11 25.73
C SER A 278 -14.21 -18.56 26.18
N ASP A 279 -14.11 -18.76 27.50
CA ASP A 279 -14.20 -20.04 28.22
C ASP A 279 -13.65 -21.30 27.51
N GLY A 280 -12.35 -21.58 27.73
CA GLY A 280 -11.83 -22.90 28.10
C GLY A 280 -12.32 -24.18 27.40
N GLN A 281 -12.94 -24.12 26.22
CA GLN A 281 -13.31 -25.28 25.44
C GLN A 281 -12.18 -25.59 24.47
N GLN A 282 -11.46 -26.66 24.78
CA GLN A 282 -10.66 -27.38 23.81
C GLN A 282 -11.51 -27.60 22.56
N ALA A 283 -11.07 -27.01 21.44
CA ALA A 283 -11.65 -27.27 20.14
C ALA A 283 -11.62 -28.77 19.88
N VAL A 284 -12.80 -29.38 19.81
CA VAL A 284 -12.96 -30.70 19.22
C VAL A 284 -12.82 -30.45 17.72
N ALA A 285 -11.81 -31.02 17.09
CA ALA A 285 -11.72 -31.05 15.64
C ALA A 285 -12.93 -31.84 15.11
N ASP A 286 -14.01 -31.14 14.76
CA ASP A 286 -14.97 -31.68 13.83
C ASP A 286 -14.26 -31.67 12.48
N GLY A 287 -13.77 -32.84 12.06
CA GLY A 287 -13.07 -32.98 10.79
C GLY A 287 -13.88 -32.30 9.70
N GLY A 288 -13.39 -31.14 9.26
CA GLY A 288 -14.04 -30.35 8.22
C GLY A 288 -14.18 -31.26 7.01
N HIS A 289 -15.43 -31.47 6.57
CA HIS A 289 -15.65 -32.06 5.27
C HIS A 289 -15.17 -31.05 4.23
N GLU A 290 -13.94 -31.21 3.77
CA GLU A 290 -13.37 -30.43 2.69
C GLU A 290 -14.07 -30.81 1.39
N TYR A 291 -14.98 -29.96 0.92
CA TYR A 291 -15.57 -30.09 -0.40
C TYR A 291 -14.60 -29.51 -1.44
N VAL A 292 -14.31 -30.28 -2.49
CA VAL A 292 -13.58 -29.77 -3.65
C VAL A 292 -14.52 -28.84 -4.42
N VAL A 293 -14.28 -27.53 -4.34
CA VAL A 293 -15.10 -26.49 -5.02
C VAL A 293 -14.53 -26.11 -6.39
N GLY A 294 -13.39 -26.67 -6.77
CA GLY A 294 -12.81 -26.52 -8.09
C GLY A 294 -11.47 -27.23 -8.21
N TYR A 295 -10.89 -27.16 -9.40
CA TYR A 295 -9.53 -27.62 -9.66
C TYR A 295 -8.76 -26.48 -10.31
N ARG A 296 -7.55 -26.21 -9.82
CA ARG A 296 -6.58 -25.36 -10.51
C ARG A 296 -5.73 -26.26 -11.40
N THR A 297 -5.72 -25.93 -12.69
CA THR A 297 -4.89 -26.60 -13.69
C THR A 297 -3.82 -25.63 -14.15
N GLY A 298 -2.55 -25.99 -13.98
CA GLY A 298 -1.41 -25.16 -14.41
C GLY A 298 -0.75 -24.41 -13.26
N GLU A 299 0.42 -23.84 -13.55
CA GLU A 299 1.19 -23.05 -12.60
C GLU A 299 0.60 -21.64 -12.38
N PRO A 300 0.71 -21.05 -11.17
CA PRO A 300 0.32 -19.67 -10.91
C PRO A 300 1.05 -18.67 -11.84
N PRO A 301 0.44 -17.53 -12.23
CA PRO A 301 1.06 -16.57 -13.14
C PRO A 301 2.45 -16.08 -12.70
N ALA A 302 2.63 -15.83 -11.40
CA ALA A 302 3.93 -15.43 -10.84
C ALA A 302 5.00 -16.53 -10.96
N ALA A 303 4.60 -17.80 -10.83
CA ALA A 303 5.48 -18.94 -11.07
C ALA A 303 5.82 -19.09 -12.56
N ALA A 304 4.84 -18.92 -13.45
CA ALA A 304 5.05 -18.92 -14.90
C ALA A 304 6.03 -17.80 -15.34
N GLU A 305 5.86 -16.61 -14.79
CA GLU A 305 6.73 -15.45 -15.05
C GLU A 305 8.16 -15.71 -14.57
N ALA A 306 8.32 -16.15 -13.32
CA ALA A 306 9.64 -16.53 -12.78
C ALA A 306 10.30 -17.63 -13.62
N ARG A 307 9.53 -18.64 -14.06
CA ARG A 307 10.03 -19.72 -14.93
C ARG A 307 10.48 -19.20 -16.29
N SER A 308 9.73 -18.27 -16.88
CA SER A 308 10.09 -17.64 -18.16
C SER A 308 11.39 -16.83 -18.04
N GLN A 309 11.48 -15.98 -17.01
CA GLN A 309 12.67 -15.14 -16.75
C GLN A 309 13.93 -15.99 -16.52
N VAL A 310 13.82 -17.10 -15.78
CA VAL A 310 14.97 -18.00 -15.56
C VAL A 310 15.36 -18.73 -16.84
N ARG A 311 14.40 -19.16 -17.67
CA ARG A 311 14.71 -19.81 -18.96
C ARG A 311 15.42 -18.87 -19.92
N GLU A 312 14.95 -17.63 -20.05
CA GLU A 312 15.61 -16.59 -20.85
C GLU A 312 17.02 -16.30 -20.32
N TYR A 313 17.19 -16.24 -19.00
CA TYR A 313 18.50 -16.07 -18.38
C TYR A 313 19.46 -17.22 -18.71
N VAL A 314 19.00 -18.48 -18.58
CA VAL A 314 19.78 -19.68 -18.88
C VAL A 314 20.12 -19.76 -20.38
N GLU A 315 19.21 -19.37 -21.26
CA GLU A 315 19.46 -19.34 -22.71
C GLU A 315 20.54 -18.29 -23.07
N ALA A 316 20.51 -17.12 -22.42
CA ALA A 316 21.45 -16.03 -22.67
C ALA A 316 22.82 -16.23 -22.01
N HIS A 317 22.89 -16.86 -20.83
CA HIS A 317 24.11 -16.91 -19.99
C HIS A 317 24.62 -18.33 -19.72
N GLY A 318 23.89 -19.37 -20.12
CA GLY A 318 24.19 -20.76 -19.78
C GLY A 318 23.64 -21.18 -18.42
N VAL A 319 23.85 -22.45 -18.06
CA VAL A 319 23.37 -23.01 -16.78
C VAL A 319 24.15 -22.35 -15.62
N PRO A 320 23.47 -21.70 -14.67
CA PRO A 320 24.11 -20.99 -13.57
C PRO A 320 24.69 -21.95 -12.52
N ASP A 321 25.81 -21.55 -11.90
CA ASP A 321 26.47 -22.32 -10.84
C ASP A 321 25.71 -22.29 -9.49
N SER A 322 24.73 -21.39 -9.34
CA SER A 322 24.00 -21.16 -8.09
C SER A 322 22.60 -20.59 -8.35
N VAL A 323 21.59 -21.30 -7.86
CA VAL A 323 20.17 -20.88 -7.90
C VAL A 323 19.95 -19.56 -7.13
N PRO A 324 20.50 -19.36 -5.91
CA PRO A 324 20.43 -18.06 -5.23
C PRO A 324 20.95 -16.86 -6.05
N ASN A 325 22.02 -17.04 -6.84
CA ASN A 325 22.58 -15.95 -7.64
C ASN A 325 21.63 -15.50 -8.76
N VAL A 326 20.95 -16.46 -9.38
CA VAL A 326 19.96 -16.21 -10.44
C VAL A 326 18.73 -15.52 -9.86
N MET A 327 18.24 -16.02 -8.72
CA MET A 327 17.12 -15.41 -8.01
C MET A 327 17.42 -13.95 -7.64
N GLY A 328 18.61 -13.69 -7.09
CA GLY A 328 19.04 -12.32 -6.76
C GLY A 328 19.21 -11.43 -8.00
N SER A 329 19.72 -11.97 -9.10
CA SER A 329 19.92 -11.20 -10.34
C SER A 329 18.60 -10.85 -11.05
N LEU A 330 17.59 -11.73 -10.93
CA LEU A 330 16.28 -11.56 -11.56
C LEU A 330 15.22 -10.96 -10.62
N GLY A 331 15.56 -10.70 -9.35
CA GLY A 331 14.60 -10.18 -8.37
C GLY A 331 13.48 -11.16 -8.03
N ILE A 332 13.72 -12.47 -8.17
CA ILE A 332 12.72 -13.51 -7.91
C ILE A 332 12.63 -13.77 -6.41
N ALA A 333 11.43 -13.66 -5.86
CA ALA A 333 11.18 -13.85 -4.44
C ALA A 333 11.52 -15.29 -3.95
N PRO A 334 11.99 -15.47 -2.70
CA PRO A 334 12.40 -16.77 -2.16
C PRO A 334 11.34 -17.87 -2.26
N GLN A 335 10.04 -17.54 -2.17
CA GLN A 335 8.96 -18.53 -2.28
C GLN A 335 8.93 -19.25 -3.64
N HIS A 336 9.57 -18.71 -4.68
CA HIS A 336 9.63 -19.32 -6.02
C HIS A 336 10.89 -20.18 -6.25
N LYS A 337 11.72 -20.42 -5.22
CA LYS A 337 12.99 -21.17 -5.35
C LYS A 337 12.86 -22.49 -6.11
N GLN A 338 11.83 -23.29 -5.81
CA GLN A 338 11.60 -24.59 -6.46
C GLN A 338 11.36 -24.43 -7.97
N VAL A 339 10.60 -23.41 -8.38
CA VAL A 339 10.33 -23.10 -9.79
C VAL A 339 11.63 -22.72 -10.52
N VAL A 340 12.52 -21.99 -9.85
CA VAL A 340 13.83 -21.60 -10.40
C VAL A 340 14.74 -22.83 -10.51
N GLU A 341 14.76 -23.72 -9.51
CA GLU A 341 15.51 -24.99 -9.55
C GLU A 341 15.07 -25.87 -10.72
N GLU A 342 13.76 -26.02 -10.93
CA GLU A 342 13.20 -26.74 -12.06
C GLU A 342 13.52 -26.10 -13.41
N ALA A 343 13.39 -24.78 -13.51
CA ALA A 343 13.69 -24.02 -14.73
C ALA A 343 15.18 -24.13 -15.12
N VAL A 344 16.09 -24.05 -14.14
CA VAL A 344 17.54 -24.28 -14.33
C VAL A 344 17.83 -25.72 -14.74
N ALA A 345 17.12 -26.69 -14.16
CA ALA A 345 17.27 -28.11 -14.49
C ALA A 345 16.61 -28.52 -15.82
N GLY A 346 15.87 -27.61 -16.48
CA GLY A 346 15.13 -27.90 -17.70
C GLY A 346 13.92 -28.82 -17.49
N VAL A 347 13.41 -28.93 -16.25
CA VAL A 347 12.26 -29.74 -15.88
C VAL A 347 11.02 -28.84 -15.79
N ASN A 348 9.86 -29.36 -16.21
CA ASN A 348 8.57 -28.68 -16.04
C ASN A 348 7.56 -29.64 -15.39
N THR A 349 7.15 -29.34 -14.17
CA THR A 349 6.16 -30.08 -13.37
C THR A 349 4.80 -29.36 -13.32
N ALA A 350 4.61 -28.27 -14.09
CA ALA A 350 3.44 -27.40 -14.07
C ALA A 350 2.09 -28.05 -14.48
N GLU A 351 2.03 -29.37 -14.64
CA GLU A 351 0.79 -30.12 -14.91
C GLU A 351 0.13 -30.67 -13.63
N GLU A 352 0.50 -30.21 -12.44
CA GLU A 352 -0.24 -30.59 -11.22
C GLU A 352 -1.64 -29.95 -11.21
N VAL A 353 -2.64 -30.83 -11.08
CA VAL A 353 -4.04 -30.46 -10.89
C VAL A 353 -4.30 -30.41 -9.40
N GLU A 354 -4.37 -29.20 -8.84
CA GLU A 354 -4.61 -29.02 -7.42
C GLU A 354 -6.10 -28.84 -7.12
N PRO A 355 -6.70 -29.67 -6.25
CA PRO A 355 -8.05 -29.43 -5.77
C PRO A 355 -8.09 -28.14 -4.95
N VAL A 356 -9.06 -27.28 -5.27
CA VAL A 356 -9.37 -26.10 -4.47
C VAL A 356 -10.47 -26.48 -3.49
N TYR A 357 -10.18 -26.39 -2.21
CA TYR A 357 -11.12 -26.67 -1.13
C TYR A 357 -11.84 -25.39 -0.68
N GLY A 358 -13.13 -25.49 -0.41
CA GLY A 358 -13.94 -24.36 0.01
C GLY A 358 -15.36 -24.74 0.40
N GLU A 359 -16.12 -23.76 0.88
CA GLU A 359 -17.58 -23.92 1.02
C GLU A 359 -18.23 -23.84 -0.37
N PRO A 360 -19.20 -24.72 -0.68
CA PRO A 360 -19.94 -24.63 -1.93
C PRO A 360 -20.62 -23.26 -2.01
N PRO A 361 -20.67 -22.63 -3.20
CA PRO A 361 -21.39 -21.38 -3.36
C PRO A 361 -22.84 -21.56 -2.87
N GLU A 362 -23.36 -20.58 -2.12
CA GLU A 362 -24.80 -20.49 -1.87
C GLU A 362 -25.46 -20.25 -3.24
N ILE A 363 -25.90 -21.33 -3.89
CA ILE A 363 -26.67 -21.26 -5.13
C ILE A 363 -28.01 -20.62 -4.74
N PRO A 364 -28.34 -19.40 -5.22
CA PRO A 364 -29.66 -18.85 -5.00
C PRO A 364 -30.70 -19.86 -5.53
N ALA A 365 -31.81 -20.03 -4.81
CA ALA A 365 -32.83 -21.08 -5.00
C ALA A 365 -33.54 -21.12 -6.38
N GLU A 366 -32.99 -20.45 -7.39
CA GLU A 366 -33.43 -20.39 -8.77
C GLU A 366 -32.84 -21.48 -9.67
N TYR A 367 -31.81 -22.23 -9.23
CA TYR A 367 -31.23 -23.33 -10.00
C TYR A 367 -31.30 -24.65 -9.23
N GLU A 368 -31.98 -25.64 -9.82
CA GLU A 368 -32.09 -27.02 -9.32
C GLU A 368 -31.18 -27.93 -10.14
N LEU A 369 -30.35 -28.74 -9.49
CA LEU A 369 -29.50 -29.73 -10.17
C LEU A 369 -30.40 -30.85 -10.71
N VAL A 370 -30.49 -30.96 -12.03
CA VAL A 370 -31.35 -31.94 -12.72
C VAL A 370 -30.59 -33.24 -12.99
N GLU A 371 -29.32 -33.16 -13.37
CA GLU A 371 -28.49 -34.32 -13.72
C GLU A 371 -26.99 -34.01 -13.62
N ILE A 372 -26.17 -35.04 -13.38
CA ILE A 372 -24.71 -34.97 -13.49
C ILE A 372 -24.30 -35.78 -14.73
N VAL A 373 -23.55 -35.17 -15.64
CA VAL A 373 -23.01 -35.84 -16.83
C VAL A 373 -21.51 -36.04 -16.66
N ASN A 374 -21.09 -37.30 -16.63
CA ASN A 374 -19.68 -37.69 -16.48
C ASN A 374 -18.88 -37.46 -17.77
N PRO A 375 -17.54 -37.40 -17.70
CA PRO A 375 -16.67 -37.23 -18.88
C PRO A 375 -16.83 -38.30 -19.97
N ASP A 376 -17.34 -39.49 -19.60
CA ASP A 376 -17.64 -40.59 -20.52
C ASP A 376 -19.04 -40.51 -21.14
N GLY A 377 -19.81 -39.47 -20.81
CA GLY A 377 -21.18 -39.24 -21.28
C GLY A 377 -22.26 -39.99 -20.50
N SER A 378 -21.91 -40.69 -19.41
CA SER A 378 -22.91 -41.31 -18.52
C SER A 378 -23.62 -40.26 -17.67
N ILE A 379 -24.90 -40.49 -17.38
CA ILE A 379 -25.77 -39.54 -16.66
C ILE A 379 -26.17 -40.15 -15.32
N GLU A 380 -25.96 -39.42 -14.23
CA GLU A 380 -26.43 -39.75 -12.88
C GLU A 380 -27.63 -38.88 -12.48
N ALA A 381 -28.70 -39.53 -12.01
CA ALA A 381 -29.91 -38.86 -11.53
C ALA A 381 -29.70 -38.30 -10.12
N THR A 382 -30.28 -37.13 -9.85
CA THR A 382 -30.21 -36.48 -8.54
C THR A 382 -31.12 -37.17 -7.52
N GLY A 383 -30.62 -38.27 -6.94
CA GLY A 383 -31.26 -38.99 -5.85
C GLY A 383 -30.87 -38.40 -4.50
N GLY A 384 -31.82 -37.76 -3.81
CA GLY A 384 -31.67 -37.39 -2.40
C GLY A 384 -31.60 -38.61 -1.49
N GLY A 385 -30.50 -38.75 -0.75
CA GLY A 385 -30.41 -39.59 0.44
C GLY A 385 -29.32 -40.66 0.44
N GLY A 386 -28.20 -40.33 1.09
CA GLY A 386 -27.47 -41.16 2.04
C GLY A 386 -26.96 -42.56 1.65
N GLY A 387 -25.64 -42.72 1.71
CA GLY A 387 -25.01 -43.97 2.17
C GLY A 387 -23.89 -44.50 1.27
N GLY A 388 -22.68 -44.56 1.83
CA GLY A 388 -21.51 -45.23 1.26
C GLY A 388 -20.21 -44.63 1.77
#